data_AF-A0A3E2HBN5-F1
#
_entry.id   AF-A0A3E2HBN5-F1
#
_cell.length_a   1.000
_cell.length_b   1.000
_cell.length_c   1.000
_cell.angle_alpha   90.00
_cell.angle_beta   90.00
_cell.angle_gamma   90.00
#
_symmetry.space_group_name_H-M   'P 1'
#
loop_
_entity.id
_entity.type
_entity.pdbx_description
1 polymer ?
#
loop_
_entity_poly.entity_id
_entity_poly.type
_entity_poly.pdbx_seq_one_letter_code
_entity_poly.pdbx_strand_id
1 'polypeptide(L)'
;MTSDVTASFTYVKDLPLYNTEKPYIILTHLNENHSRSNLEWETAAPEVIRNIRGQEGSFKLDDYGFAYCQAPTQFSDWDSNEKVEAEYLPEVMRILKENVEGVDHVEIFDWRRRAPGKGQEFTNLNNPTEPLAPAEQVHLDQSPQGVLKRVKLLMGEKSSEYLQGRIRVINVWRPLFTVQDRPLAVCDGRTMKYSDLLETDLVRINYVGSTMFAKYRTGYEWYYLDQQTKNEFARMFHSFKGR
;
A
#
# COMPACT_ATOMS: atom_id res chain seq x y z
N MET A 1 -5.97 -27.53 9.25
CA MET A 1 -6.28 -27.21 7.85
C MET A 1 -6.63 -25.75 7.81
N THR A 2 -5.74 -24.92 7.28
CA THR A 2 -6.01 -23.49 7.10
C THR A 2 -6.85 -23.38 5.81
N SER A 3 -8.03 -22.76 5.90
CA SER A 3 -9.03 -22.76 4.82
C SER A 3 -9.04 -21.41 4.10
N ASP A 4 -9.50 -21.41 2.85
CA ASP A 4 -9.85 -20.18 2.16
C ASP A 4 -10.97 -19.45 2.92
N VAL A 5 -11.01 -18.13 2.80
CA VAL A 5 -12.04 -17.31 3.42
C VAL A 5 -12.85 -16.58 2.35
N THR A 6 -14.01 -16.05 2.73
CA THR A 6 -14.84 -15.25 1.84
C THR A 6 -15.11 -13.91 2.50
N ALA A 7 -14.90 -12.82 1.76
CA ALA A 7 -15.19 -11.47 2.23
C ALA A 7 -15.64 -10.58 1.08
N SER A 8 -16.34 -9.50 1.41
CA SER A 8 -16.66 -8.46 0.45
C SER A 8 -15.64 -7.33 0.53
N PHE A 9 -15.24 -6.83 -0.62
CA PHE A 9 -14.38 -5.67 -0.75
C PHE A 9 -15.19 -4.44 -1.19
N THR A 10 -14.69 -3.26 -0.83
CA THR A 10 -15.26 -1.98 -1.27
C THR A 10 -14.47 -1.46 -2.46
N TYR A 11 -15.16 -1.16 -3.56
CA TYR A 11 -14.62 -0.65 -4.81
C TYR A 11 -15.13 0.76 -5.08
N VAL A 12 -14.42 1.51 -5.90
CA VAL A 12 -14.93 2.79 -6.42
C VAL A 12 -15.91 2.52 -7.54
N LYS A 13 -17.05 3.23 -7.55
CA LYS A 13 -18.00 3.16 -8.67
C LYS A 13 -17.38 3.69 -9.96
N ASP A 14 -17.85 3.23 -11.12
CA ASP A 14 -17.46 3.81 -12.42
C ASP A 14 -18.49 4.87 -12.85
N LEU A 15 -18.33 6.11 -12.35
CA LEU A 15 -19.27 7.19 -12.64
C LEU A 15 -18.87 8.02 -13.87
N PRO A 16 -19.81 8.42 -14.74
CA PRO A 16 -19.52 9.32 -15.86
C PRO A 16 -18.84 10.63 -15.45
N LEU A 17 -19.09 11.09 -14.22
CA LEU A 17 -18.47 12.27 -13.63
C LEU A 17 -16.93 12.25 -13.73
N TYR A 18 -16.32 11.07 -13.60
CA TYR A 18 -14.86 10.92 -13.58
C TYR A 18 -14.20 11.14 -14.95
N ASN A 19 -15.00 11.23 -16.02
CA ASN A 19 -14.52 11.61 -17.35
C ASN A 19 -14.33 13.13 -17.50
N THR A 20 -15.01 13.92 -16.68
CA THR A 20 -14.99 15.39 -16.74
C THR A 20 -14.33 16.02 -15.52
N GLU A 21 -14.38 15.34 -14.38
CA GLU A 21 -13.81 15.80 -13.12
C GLU A 21 -12.83 14.77 -12.55
N LYS A 22 -11.62 15.22 -12.24
CA LYS A 22 -10.63 14.31 -11.65
C LYS A 22 -11.07 13.90 -10.23
N PRO A 23 -11.02 12.60 -9.89
CA PRO A 23 -11.33 12.15 -8.55
C PRO A 23 -10.37 12.70 -7.49
N TYR A 24 -10.90 13.02 -6.31
CA TYR A 24 -10.09 13.55 -5.20
C TYR A 24 -10.62 13.12 -3.82
N ILE A 25 -9.73 13.10 -2.84
CA ILE A 25 -10.03 13.04 -1.40
C ILE A 25 -9.22 14.12 -0.68
N ILE A 26 -9.89 14.91 0.15
CA ILE A 26 -9.29 15.95 0.98
C ILE A 26 -9.09 15.39 2.39
N LEU A 27 -7.82 15.20 2.75
CA LEU A 27 -7.37 14.64 4.04
C LEU A 27 -6.93 15.74 5.01
N THR A 28 -7.32 16.99 4.76
CA THR A 28 -7.02 18.15 5.60
C THR A 28 -8.31 18.85 6.07
N HIS A 29 -8.21 19.65 7.12
CA HIS A 29 -9.29 20.52 7.57
C HIS A 29 -9.55 21.61 6.53
N LEU A 30 -10.80 21.70 6.08
CA LEU A 30 -11.31 22.85 5.33
C LEU A 30 -12.15 23.69 6.28
N ASN A 31 -12.01 25.01 6.19
CA ASN A 31 -12.79 25.95 6.98
C ASN A 31 -14.23 26.15 6.44
N GLU A 32 -14.64 25.39 5.43
CA GLU A 32 -15.86 25.61 4.64
C GLU A 32 -16.63 24.31 4.37
N ASN A 33 -17.93 24.43 4.03
CA ASN A 33 -18.86 23.33 3.71
C ASN A 33 -18.61 22.66 2.34
N HIS A 34 -17.35 22.49 1.95
CA HIS A 34 -16.99 21.82 0.71
C HIS A 34 -17.02 20.30 0.86
N SER A 35 -17.48 19.59 -0.18
CA SER A 35 -17.39 18.13 -0.20
C SER A 35 -15.93 17.70 -0.18
N ARG A 36 -15.58 16.83 0.77
CA ARG A 36 -14.20 16.32 0.95
C ARG A 36 -13.80 15.28 -0.09
N SER A 37 -14.74 14.81 -0.90
CA SER A 37 -14.50 13.83 -1.95
C SER A 37 -15.62 13.89 -2.99
N ASN A 38 -15.31 13.58 -4.25
CA ASN A 38 -16.30 13.28 -5.29
C ASN A 38 -16.40 11.76 -5.58
N LEU A 39 -15.79 10.93 -4.74
CA LEU A 39 -15.83 9.47 -4.86
C LEU A 39 -17.12 8.87 -4.32
N GLU A 40 -17.68 7.93 -5.06
CA GLU A 40 -18.70 7.02 -4.56
C GLU A 40 -18.17 5.59 -4.51
N TRP A 41 -18.65 4.84 -3.51
CA TRP A 41 -18.20 3.48 -3.23
C TRP A 41 -19.32 2.47 -3.43
N GLU A 42 -18.95 1.26 -3.81
CA GLU A 42 -19.84 0.11 -3.84
C GLU A 42 -19.16 -1.11 -3.20
N THR A 43 -19.95 -1.93 -2.52
CA THR A 43 -19.48 -3.19 -1.94
C THR A 43 -19.84 -4.32 -2.88
N ALA A 44 -18.85 -5.08 -3.33
CA ALA A 44 -19.08 -6.23 -4.20
C ALA A 44 -19.69 -7.41 -3.46
N ALA A 45 -20.24 -8.35 -4.24
CA ALA A 45 -20.58 -9.67 -3.71
C ALA A 45 -19.33 -10.33 -3.07
N PRO A 46 -19.51 -11.21 -2.07
CA PRO A 46 -18.37 -11.85 -1.41
C PRO A 46 -17.48 -12.62 -2.40
N GLU A 47 -16.18 -12.42 -2.30
CA GLU A 47 -15.15 -13.06 -3.12
C GLU A 47 -14.32 -14.03 -2.28
N VAL A 48 -13.85 -15.11 -2.91
CA VAL A 48 -12.97 -16.08 -2.25
C VAL A 48 -11.55 -15.50 -2.17
N ILE A 49 -10.98 -15.50 -0.98
CA ILE A 49 -9.62 -15.10 -0.69
C ILE A 49 -8.84 -16.37 -0.33
N ARG A 50 -7.90 -16.74 -1.20
CA ARG A 50 -7.15 -17.99 -1.09
C ARG A 50 -6.06 -17.90 -0.05
N ASN A 51 -5.99 -18.92 0.79
CA ASN A 51 -4.96 -18.99 1.81
C ASN A 51 -3.66 -19.55 1.23
N ILE A 52 -2.57 -18.79 1.34
CA ILE A 52 -1.28 -19.18 0.77
C ILE A 52 -0.31 -19.79 1.80
N ARG A 53 -0.75 -20.04 3.04
CA ARG A 53 0.09 -20.62 4.09
C ARG A 53 0.72 -21.94 3.62
N GLY A 54 2.05 -22.04 3.70
CA GLY A 54 2.83 -23.17 3.20
C GLY A 54 3.13 -23.15 1.69
N GLN A 55 2.66 -22.14 0.97
CA GLN A 55 2.89 -21.94 -0.47
C GLN A 55 3.54 -20.58 -0.79
N GLU A 56 4.04 -19.88 0.24
CA GLU A 56 4.56 -18.51 0.16
C GLU A 56 5.67 -18.37 -0.89
N GLY A 57 6.50 -19.41 -1.03
CA GLY A 57 7.62 -19.44 -1.99
C GLY A 57 7.20 -19.42 -3.47
N SER A 58 5.94 -19.75 -3.77
CA SER A 58 5.38 -19.78 -5.13
C SER A 58 5.00 -18.40 -5.65
N PHE A 59 4.89 -17.40 -4.77
CA PHE A 59 4.49 -16.03 -5.11
C PHE A 59 5.72 -15.14 -5.24
N LYS A 60 5.99 -14.71 -6.47
CA LYS A 60 7.11 -13.83 -6.80
C LYS A 60 6.63 -12.41 -7.09
N LEU A 61 7.45 -11.45 -6.69
CA LEU A 61 7.11 -10.04 -6.74
C LEU A 61 6.85 -9.55 -8.18
N ASP A 62 7.71 -9.94 -9.13
CA ASP A 62 7.60 -9.55 -10.54
C ASP A 62 6.45 -10.25 -11.28
N ASP A 63 5.96 -11.38 -10.77
CA ASP A 63 4.87 -12.14 -11.39
C ASP A 63 3.50 -11.75 -10.83
N TYR A 64 3.35 -11.82 -9.50
CA TYR A 64 2.05 -11.66 -8.81
C TYR A 64 1.81 -10.24 -8.30
N GLY A 65 2.83 -9.38 -8.30
CA GLY A 65 2.75 -8.08 -7.62
C GLY A 65 2.84 -8.18 -6.10
N PHE A 66 3.09 -9.36 -5.54
CA PHE A 66 3.38 -9.53 -4.12
C PHE A 66 4.30 -10.73 -3.88
N ALA A 67 5.00 -10.72 -2.75
CA ALA A 67 5.80 -11.84 -2.29
C ALA A 67 5.95 -11.81 -0.77
N TYR A 68 6.21 -12.98 -0.19
CA TYR A 68 6.49 -13.12 1.23
C TYR A 68 7.92 -13.60 1.44
N CYS A 69 8.55 -13.21 2.54
CA CYS A 69 9.83 -13.77 2.96
C CYS A 69 9.93 -13.86 4.48
N GLN A 70 10.77 -14.78 4.95
CA GLN A 70 11.16 -14.83 6.36
C GLN A 70 12.20 -13.73 6.60
N ALA A 71 11.91 -12.86 7.56
CA ALA A 71 12.77 -11.77 7.95
C ALA A 71 12.64 -11.53 9.47
N PRO A 72 13.14 -12.43 10.34
CA PRO A 72 13.09 -12.21 11.78
C PRO A 72 13.75 -10.88 12.17
N THR A 73 13.12 -10.14 13.09
CA THR A 73 13.69 -8.89 13.64
C THR A 73 13.87 -9.02 15.15
N GLN A 74 14.92 -8.38 15.65
CA GLN A 74 15.12 -8.17 17.09
C GLN A 74 14.60 -6.80 17.55
N PHE A 75 14.15 -5.95 16.62
CA PHE A 75 13.58 -4.66 16.96
C PHE A 75 12.28 -4.83 17.75
N SER A 76 12.18 -4.12 18.87
CA SER A 76 11.04 -4.21 19.79
C SER A 76 10.48 -2.86 20.23
N ASP A 77 11.20 -1.77 20.02
CA ASP A 77 10.83 -0.43 20.52
C ASP A 77 9.97 0.33 19.50
N TRP A 78 8.78 -0.21 19.23
CA TRP A 78 7.84 0.33 18.23
C TRP A 78 7.17 1.64 18.63
N ASP A 79 7.38 2.10 19.87
CA ASP A 79 6.81 3.35 20.38
C ASP A 79 7.75 4.56 20.21
N SER A 80 9.05 4.34 19.97
CA SER A 80 10.00 5.42 19.64
C SER A 80 10.17 5.57 18.14
N ASN A 81 9.69 6.69 17.60
CA ASN A 81 9.90 7.06 16.20
C ASN A 81 11.38 7.13 15.87
N GLU A 82 12.18 7.69 16.77
CA GLU A 82 13.63 7.86 16.60
C GLU A 82 14.34 6.51 16.44
N LYS A 83 13.98 5.51 17.25
CA LYS A 83 14.55 4.16 17.14
C LYS A 83 14.03 3.40 15.94
N VAL A 84 12.75 3.56 15.58
CA VAL A 84 12.25 2.99 14.33
C VAL A 84 13.07 3.50 13.15
N GLU A 85 13.30 4.81 13.08
CA GLU A 85 14.05 5.44 12.01
C GLU A 85 15.54 5.09 12.02
N ALA A 86 16.16 5.04 13.20
CA ALA A 86 17.60 4.79 13.34
C ALA A 86 17.98 3.30 13.24
N GLU A 87 17.09 2.38 13.60
CA GLU A 87 17.42 0.95 13.74
C GLU A 87 16.58 0.07 12.79
N TYR A 88 15.26 0.24 12.77
CA TYR A 88 14.36 -0.64 12.02
C TYR A 88 14.30 -0.32 10.52
N LEU A 89 14.20 0.95 10.12
CA LEU A 89 14.16 1.33 8.71
C LEU A 89 15.43 0.88 7.95
N PRO A 90 16.66 1.02 8.52
CA PRO A 90 17.86 0.43 7.91
C PRO A 90 17.79 -1.10 7.76
N GLU A 91 17.20 -1.81 8.73
CA GLU A 91 16.96 -3.26 8.62
C GLU A 91 16.05 -3.58 7.42
N VAL A 92 14.95 -2.83 7.25
CA VAL A 92 14.02 -2.99 6.11
C VAL A 92 14.74 -2.75 4.79
N MET A 93 15.56 -1.69 4.69
CA MET A 93 16.33 -1.38 3.49
C MET A 93 17.28 -2.53 3.12
N ARG A 94 17.97 -3.11 4.11
CA ARG A 94 18.85 -4.26 3.90
C ARG A 94 18.07 -5.48 3.39
N ILE A 95 16.95 -5.82 4.04
CA ILE A 95 16.09 -6.94 3.62
C ILE A 95 15.60 -6.75 2.19
N LEU A 96 15.19 -5.53 1.82
CA LEU A 96 14.76 -5.22 0.46
C LEU A 96 15.89 -5.42 -0.55
N LYS A 97 17.10 -4.93 -0.27
CA LYS A 97 18.27 -5.15 -1.15
C LYS A 97 18.64 -6.62 -1.32
N GLU A 98 18.50 -7.42 -0.26
CA GLU A 98 18.83 -8.86 -0.30
C GLU A 98 17.77 -9.69 -1.04
N ASN A 99 16.51 -9.25 -1.03
CA ASN A 99 15.39 -10.06 -1.53
C ASN A 99 14.71 -9.49 -2.78
N VAL A 100 15.23 -8.39 -3.34
CA VAL A 100 14.76 -7.79 -4.58
C VAL A 100 15.96 -7.63 -5.51
N GLU A 101 15.88 -8.26 -6.67
CA GLU A 101 16.97 -8.27 -7.64
C GLU A 101 17.12 -6.91 -8.35
N GLY A 102 18.36 -6.52 -8.62
CA GLY A 102 18.70 -5.33 -9.39
C GLY A 102 18.38 -4.01 -8.68
N VAL A 103 18.64 -3.94 -7.37
CA VAL A 103 18.41 -2.73 -6.55
C VAL A 103 19.73 -1.99 -6.33
N ASP A 104 19.86 -0.83 -6.96
CA ASP A 104 21.00 0.07 -6.77
C ASP A 104 20.83 0.97 -5.54
N HIS A 105 19.60 1.49 -5.34
CA HIS A 105 19.25 2.39 -4.24
C HIS A 105 17.90 2.01 -3.64
N VAL A 106 17.78 2.17 -2.32
CA VAL A 106 16.50 2.05 -1.59
C VAL A 106 16.31 3.34 -0.80
N GLU A 107 15.11 3.90 -0.88
CA GLU A 107 14.73 5.08 -0.11
C GLU A 107 13.38 4.81 0.55
N ILE A 108 13.32 4.99 1.88
CA ILE A 108 12.05 4.92 2.62
C ILE A 108 11.53 6.34 2.74
N PHE A 109 10.32 6.56 2.23
CA PHE A 109 9.72 7.91 2.18
C PHE A 109 8.50 8.10 3.09
N ASP A 110 7.92 6.99 3.57
CA ASP A 110 6.81 7.00 4.51
C ASP A 110 6.86 5.69 5.30
N TRP A 111 6.45 5.76 6.57
CA TRP A 111 6.25 4.59 7.40
C TRP A 111 5.09 4.88 8.36
N ARG A 112 4.33 3.83 8.69
CA ARG A 112 3.20 3.92 9.61
C ARG A 112 3.16 2.74 10.54
N ARG A 113 2.94 3.01 11.81
CA ARG A 113 2.51 2.00 12.77
C ARG A 113 0.99 1.99 12.83
N ARG A 114 0.39 0.83 12.61
CA ARG A 114 -1.05 0.63 12.78
C ARG A 114 -1.31 -0.05 14.12
N ALA A 115 -2.20 0.53 14.91
CA ALA A 115 -2.67 -0.03 16.17
C ALA A 115 -4.21 -0.13 16.14
N PRO A 116 -4.79 -1.16 16.78
CA PRO A 116 -6.24 -1.22 16.94
C PRO A 116 -6.71 -0.04 17.80
N GLY A 117 -7.53 0.82 17.21
CA GLY A 117 -8.10 2.00 17.84
C GLY A 117 -9.20 2.57 16.97
N LYS A 118 -10.13 3.33 17.56
CA LYS A 118 -11.10 4.10 16.75
C LYS A 118 -10.29 5.06 15.90
N GLY A 119 -10.35 4.88 14.57
CA GLY A 119 -9.82 5.88 13.65
C GLY A 119 -10.40 7.22 14.06
N GLN A 120 -9.54 8.18 14.35
CA GLN A 120 -9.99 9.53 14.62
C GLN A 120 -10.68 10.06 13.34
N GLU A 121 -11.64 10.99 13.46
CA GLU A 121 -12.22 11.67 12.30
C GLU A 121 -11.15 12.33 11.41
N PHE A 122 -9.99 12.59 12.01
CA PHE A 122 -8.80 13.12 11.38
C PHE A 122 -7.57 12.34 11.85
N THR A 123 -6.80 11.77 10.91
CA THR A 123 -5.46 11.24 11.20
C THR A 123 -4.43 12.28 10.78
N ASN A 124 -3.55 12.69 11.69
CA ASN A 124 -2.40 13.49 11.31
C ASN A 124 -1.44 12.60 10.51
N LEU A 125 -1.49 12.72 9.19
CA LEU A 125 -0.57 12.01 8.29
C LEU A 125 0.89 12.53 8.43
N ASN A 126 1.20 13.47 9.31
CA ASN A 126 2.58 13.79 9.65
C ASN A 126 3.08 13.02 10.89
N ASN A 127 2.19 12.33 11.63
CA ASN A 127 2.57 11.51 12.78
C ASN A 127 2.50 10.02 12.41
N PRO A 128 3.64 9.32 12.31
CA PRO A 128 3.67 7.94 11.83
C PRO A 128 3.06 6.93 12.81
N THR A 129 2.89 7.28 14.09
CA THR A 129 2.37 6.40 15.14
C THR A 129 0.94 6.70 15.55
N GLU A 130 0.31 7.71 14.94
CA GLU A 130 -1.12 7.96 15.17
C GLU A 130 -1.99 6.81 14.64
N PRO A 131 -3.01 6.37 15.39
CA PRO A 131 -3.89 5.29 14.95
C PRO A 131 -4.57 5.61 13.63
N LEU A 132 -4.26 4.80 12.61
CA LEU A 132 -4.94 4.82 11.32
C LEU A 132 -5.69 3.51 11.13
N ALA A 133 -7.02 3.62 10.98
CA ALA A 133 -7.86 2.47 10.70
C ALA A 133 -7.38 1.74 9.42
N PRO A 134 -7.52 0.40 9.36
CA PRO A 134 -7.30 -0.35 8.14
C PRO A 134 -8.08 0.26 6.97
N ALA A 135 -7.45 0.33 5.81
CA ALA A 135 -8.13 0.75 4.60
C ALA A 135 -9.09 -0.38 4.16
N GLU A 136 -10.34 -0.02 3.87
CA GLU A 136 -11.39 -0.99 3.49
C GLU A 136 -11.68 -0.97 1.99
N GLN A 137 -11.15 0.04 1.28
CA GLN A 137 -11.27 0.19 -0.16
C GLN A 137 -10.11 -0.52 -0.87
N VAL A 138 -10.38 -1.18 -2.00
CA VAL A 138 -9.33 -1.74 -2.84
C VAL A 138 -8.57 -0.62 -3.54
N HIS A 139 -7.26 -0.56 -3.33
CA HIS A 139 -6.42 0.50 -3.88
C HIS A 139 -4.98 0.07 -4.09
N LEU A 140 -4.26 0.90 -4.85
CA LEU A 140 -2.82 0.99 -4.90
C LEU A 140 -2.41 2.35 -4.32
N ASP A 141 -1.40 2.36 -3.44
CA ASP A 141 -1.04 3.57 -2.69
C ASP A 141 -0.47 4.71 -3.53
N GLN A 142 0.05 4.43 -4.72
CA GLN A 142 0.70 5.42 -5.58
C GLN A 142 0.26 5.26 -7.04
N SER A 143 0.06 6.39 -7.72
CA SER A 143 -0.05 6.43 -9.18
C SER A 143 1.34 6.59 -9.82
N PRO A 144 1.49 6.28 -11.13
CA PRO A 144 2.75 6.53 -11.83
C PRO A 144 3.24 7.97 -11.70
N GLN A 145 2.31 8.93 -11.81
CA GLN A 145 2.63 10.35 -11.71
C GLN A 145 3.03 10.73 -10.27
N GLY A 146 2.37 10.15 -9.27
CA GLY A 146 2.73 10.31 -7.87
C GLY A 146 4.15 9.89 -7.57
N VAL A 147 4.56 8.74 -8.10
CA VAL A 147 5.93 8.22 -7.91
C VAL A 147 6.97 9.15 -8.53
N LEU A 148 6.73 9.64 -9.76
CA LEU A 148 7.65 10.60 -10.38
C LEU A 148 7.79 11.89 -9.55
N LYS A 149 6.68 12.43 -9.04
CA LYS A 149 6.69 13.59 -8.14
C LYS A 149 7.45 13.28 -6.84
N ARG A 150 7.26 12.08 -6.29
CA ARG A 150 7.92 11.62 -5.06
C ARG A 150 9.44 11.51 -5.24
N VAL A 151 9.91 10.90 -6.33
CA VAL A 151 11.34 10.80 -6.62
C VAL A 151 11.99 12.17 -6.75
N LYS A 152 11.34 13.11 -7.43
CA LYS A 152 11.82 14.50 -7.51
C LYS A 152 11.93 15.18 -6.15
N LEU A 153 10.91 14.98 -5.30
CA LEU A 153 10.89 15.57 -3.95
C LEU A 153 12.00 15.01 -3.05
N LEU A 154 12.21 13.69 -3.07
CA LEU A 154 13.17 13.01 -2.18
C LEU A 154 14.62 13.15 -2.65
N MET A 155 14.84 13.03 -3.96
CA MET A 155 16.20 12.95 -4.52
C MET A 155 16.76 14.32 -4.94
N GLY A 156 15.92 15.36 -5.00
CA GLY A 156 16.32 16.71 -5.39
C GLY A 156 17.04 16.72 -6.74
N GLU A 157 18.26 17.28 -6.77
CA GLU A 157 19.07 17.37 -7.98
C GLU A 157 19.45 16.01 -8.58
N LYS A 158 19.59 14.97 -7.73
CA LYS A 158 19.90 13.59 -8.17
C LYS A 158 18.69 12.88 -8.78
N SER A 159 17.49 13.46 -8.71
CA SER A 159 16.29 12.81 -9.24
C SER A 159 16.42 12.46 -10.73
N SER A 160 17.12 13.27 -11.52
CA SER A 160 17.32 13.02 -12.94
C SER A 160 18.11 11.74 -13.23
N GLU A 161 19.07 11.38 -12.38
CA GLU A 161 19.85 10.14 -12.47
C GLU A 161 18.96 8.91 -12.19
N TYR A 162 18.23 8.93 -11.08
CA TYR A 162 17.34 7.83 -10.72
C TYR A 162 16.17 7.64 -11.69
N LEU A 163 15.66 8.72 -12.28
CA LEU A 163 14.58 8.69 -13.27
C LEU A 163 15.01 8.07 -14.62
N GLN A 164 16.31 7.89 -14.87
CA GLN A 164 16.81 7.14 -16.03
C GLN A 164 16.74 5.62 -15.81
N GLY A 165 16.66 5.18 -14.55
CA GLY A 165 16.56 3.78 -14.17
C GLY A 165 15.13 3.27 -14.03
N ARG A 166 15.02 2.02 -13.61
CA ARG A 166 13.72 1.42 -13.24
C ARG A 166 13.35 1.85 -11.83
N ILE A 167 12.14 2.39 -11.66
CA ILE A 167 11.62 2.78 -10.35
C ILE A 167 10.57 1.76 -9.90
N ARG A 168 10.74 1.30 -8.66
CA ARG A 168 9.86 0.33 -8.02
C ARG A 168 9.36 0.93 -6.71
N VAL A 169 8.04 0.93 -6.51
CA VAL A 169 7.46 1.23 -5.20
C VAL A 169 7.07 -0.09 -4.56
N ILE A 170 7.62 -0.35 -3.38
CA ILE A 170 7.38 -1.57 -2.63
C ILE A 170 6.82 -1.18 -1.27
N ASN A 171 5.58 -1.58 -1.02
CA ASN A 171 4.98 -1.51 0.30
C ASN A 171 5.42 -2.73 1.09
N VAL A 172 5.95 -2.47 2.29
CA VAL A 172 6.33 -3.52 3.23
C VAL A 172 5.35 -3.53 4.38
N TRP A 173 4.83 -4.72 4.70
CA TRP A 173 3.95 -4.93 5.85
C TRP A 173 4.53 -6.01 6.77
N ARG A 174 4.82 -5.61 8.02
CA ARG A 174 5.27 -6.49 9.11
C ARG A 174 4.23 -6.43 10.24
N PRO A 175 3.62 -7.55 10.63
CA PRO A 175 2.86 -7.61 11.87
C PRO A 175 3.75 -7.37 13.09
N LEU A 176 3.22 -6.68 14.12
CA LEU A 176 3.89 -6.58 15.42
C LEU A 176 3.66 -7.84 16.28
N PHE A 177 2.53 -8.49 16.06
CA PHE A 177 2.09 -9.72 16.70
C PHE A 177 1.50 -10.65 15.63
N THR A 178 1.32 -11.93 15.95
CA THR A 178 0.65 -12.86 15.04
C THR A 178 -0.74 -12.34 14.71
N VAL A 179 -1.04 -12.25 13.42
CA VAL A 179 -2.29 -11.71 12.90
C VAL A 179 -3.41 -12.70 13.18
N GLN A 180 -4.43 -12.26 13.91
CA GLN A 180 -5.62 -13.06 14.22
C GLN A 180 -6.90 -12.40 13.71
N ASP A 181 -6.88 -11.07 13.56
CA ASP A 181 -7.94 -10.26 13.02
C ASP A 181 -7.47 -9.46 11.79
N ARG A 182 -8.38 -9.24 10.84
CA ARG A 182 -8.15 -8.42 9.65
C ARG A 182 -6.83 -8.76 8.91
N PRO A 183 -6.65 -10.01 8.44
CA PRO A 183 -5.49 -10.37 7.64
C PRO A 183 -5.43 -9.53 6.36
N LEU A 184 -4.21 -9.22 5.94
CA LEU A 184 -3.97 -8.45 4.72
C LEU A 184 -4.33 -9.31 3.50
N ALA A 185 -5.37 -8.88 2.78
CA ALA A 185 -5.68 -9.42 1.47
C ALA A 185 -4.87 -8.70 0.39
N VAL A 186 -4.31 -9.47 -0.54
CA VAL A 186 -3.57 -8.98 -1.71
C VAL A 186 -4.17 -9.56 -2.98
N CYS A 187 -4.19 -8.76 -4.04
CA CYS A 187 -4.69 -9.19 -5.35
C CYS A 187 -3.52 -9.64 -6.23
N ASP A 188 -3.73 -10.68 -7.03
CA ASP A 188 -2.79 -11.05 -8.10
C ASP A 188 -2.79 -9.96 -9.19
N GLY A 189 -1.66 -9.27 -9.31
CA GLY A 189 -1.46 -8.18 -10.26
C GLY A 189 -1.68 -8.56 -11.73
N ARG A 190 -1.58 -9.85 -12.10
CA ARG A 190 -1.86 -10.34 -13.46
C ARG A 190 -3.35 -10.31 -13.79
N THR A 191 -4.17 -10.41 -12.75
CA THR A 191 -5.63 -10.37 -12.87
C THR A 191 -6.18 -8.95 -12.83
N MET A 192 -5.39 -7.96 -12.44
CA MET A 192 -5.78 -6.55 -12.36
C MET A 192 -5.31 -5.78 -13.59
N LYS A 193 -6.22 -5.04 -14.24
CA LYS A 193 -5.88 -4.21 -15.41
C LYS A 193 -5.75 -2.77 -15.00
N TYR A 194 -4.90 -2.03 -15.72
CA TYR A 194 -4.78 -0.59 -15.49
C TYR A 194 -6.11 0.17 -15.74
N SER A 195 -6.96 -0.32 -16.65
CA SER A 195 -8.31 0.23 -16.89
C SER A 195 -9.27 0.06 -15.71
N ASP A 196 -8.95 -0.85 -14.80
CA ASP A 196 -9.73 -1.08 -13.59
C ASP A 196 -9.37 -0.06 -12.49
N LEU A 197 -8.31 0.73 -12.68
CA LEU A 197 -7.80 1.67 -11.70
C LEU A 197 -8.24 3.09 -12.01
N LEU A 198 -8.71 3.78 -10.98
CA LEU A 198 -9.09 5.18 -11.02
C LEU A 198 -8.07 6.00 -10.24
N GLU A 199 -7.28 6.82 -10.93
CA GLU A 199 -6.33 7.73 -10.29
C GLU A 199 -7.06 8.85 -9.54
N THR A 200 -6.73 8.99 -8.25
CA THR A 200 -7.37 9.92 -7.33
C THR A 200 -6.32 10.77 -6.63
N ASP A 201 -6.56 12.08 -6.58
CA ASP A 201 -5.71 13.00 -5.82
C ASP A 201 -5.98 12.90 -4.30
N LEU A 202 -4.92 12.71 -3.52
CA LEU A 202 -4.96 12.76 -2.06
C LEU A 202 -4.43 14.11 -1.60
N VAL A 203 -5.34 15.06 -1.37
CA VAL A 203 -5.02 16.44 -1.00
C VAL A 203 -4.74 16.51 0.50
N ARG A 204 -3.47 16.81 0.84
CA ARG A 204 -3.00 17.08 2.21
C ARG A 204 -2.59 18.56 2.34
N ILE A 205 -2.31 19.01 3.56
CA ILE A 205 -1.94 20.41 3.86
C ILE A 205 -0.82 20.91 2.95
N ASN A 206 0.28 20.15 2.85
CA ASN A 206 1.50 20.58 2.16
C ASN A 206 1.81 19.78 0.89
N TYR A 207 0.93 18.86 0.49
CA TYR A 207 1.23 17.92 -0.59
C TYR A 207 -0.03 17.31 -1.18
N VAL A 208 -0.14 17.34 -2.51
CA VAL A 208 -1.13 16.55 -3.25
C VAL A 208 -0.47 15.26 -3.68
N GLY A 209 -0.81 14.18 -2.99
CA GLY A 209 -0.44 12.83 -3.38
C GLY A 209 -1.42 12.26 -4.40
N SER A 210 -1.14 11.04 -4.81
CA SER A 210 -2.02 10.28 -5.70
C SER A 210 -2.17 8.87 -5.16
N THR A 211 -3.37 8.32 -5.25
CA THR A 211 -3.68 6.90 -5.05
C THR A 211 -4.41 6.40 -6.29
N MET A 212 -4.60 5.09 -6.41
CA MET A 212 -5.48 4.53 -7.44
C MET A 212 -6.46 3.57 -6.79
N PHE A 213 -7.76 3.89 -6.83
CA PHE A 213 -8.81 2.99 -6.34
C PHE A 213 -9.25 2.02 -7.45
N ALA A 214 -9.51 0.77 -7.10
CA ALA A 214 -9.99 -0.21 -8.07
C ALA A 214 -11.51 -0.13 -8.24
N LYS A 215 -11.95 -0.19 -9.48
CA LYS A 215 -13.32 -0.43 -9.90
C LYS A 215 -13.61 -1.92 -9.84
N TYR A 216 -14.85 -2.28 -9.50
CA TYR A 216 -15.21 -3.70 -9.47
C TYR A 216 -15.22 -4.30 -10.87
N ARG A 217 -14.61 -5.48 -11.00
CA ARG A 217 -14.70 -6.34 -12.18
C ARG A 217 -14.59 -7.79 -11.74
N THR A 218 -15.34 -8.68 -12.40
CA THR A 218 -15.21 -10.12 -12.17
C THR A 218 -13.84 -10.63 -12.58
N GLY A 219 -13.31 -11.61 -11.82
CA GLY A 219 -12.07 -12.30 -12.15
C GLY A 219 -10.81 -11.77 -11.46
N TYR A 220 -10.94 -10.93 -10.42
CA TYR A 220 -9.83 -10.71 -9.49
C TYR A 220 -9.52 -11.99 -8.72
N GLU A 221 -8.24 -12.25 -8.50
CA GLU A 221 -7.80 -13.33 -7.64
C GLU A 221 -7.16 -12.80 -6.37
N TRP A 222 -7.78 -13.14 -5.25
CA TRP A 222 -7.39 -12.65 -3.93
C TRP A 222 -6.66 -13.72 -3.14
N TYR A 223 -5.64 -13.29 -2.42
CA TYR A 223 -4.79 -14.13 -1.59
C TYR A 223 -4.58 -13.49 -0.22
N TYR A 224 -4.35 -14.32 0.80
CA TYR A 224 -3.94 -13.85 2.11
C TYR A 224 -3.05 -14.89 2.80
N LEU A 225 -2.25 -14.45 3.75
CA LEU A 225 -1.41 -15.32 4.57
C LEU A 225 -2.03 -15.49 5.96
N ASP A 226 -2.56 -16.69 6.25
CA ASP A 226 -3.14 -16.99 7.55
C ASP A 226 -2.10 -16.97 8.67
N GLN A 227 -2.45 -16.37 9.81
CA GLN A 227 -1.60 -16.27 11.00
C GLN A 227 -0.20 -15.72 10.67
N GLN A 228 -0.10 -14.70 9.81
CA GLN A 228 1.18 -14.06 9.53
C GLN A 228 1.83 -13.60 10.84
N THR A 229 3.08 -14.02 11.07
CA THR A 229 3.81 -13.72 12.30
C THR A 229 4.67 -12.48 12.13
N LYS A 230 5.18 -11.94 13.25
CA LYS A 230 6.12 -10.82 13.21
C LYS A 230 7.42 -11.11 12.47
N ASN A 231 7.75 -12.38 12.22
CA ASN A 231 8.97 -12.78 11.50
C ASN A 231 8.77 -12.82 9.98
N GLU A 232 7.58 -12.52 9.49
CA GLU A 232 7.21 -12.64 8.09
C GLU A 232 6.97 -11.27 7.47
N PHE A 233 7.63 -11.04 6.33
CA PHE A 233 7.54 -9.82 5.54
C PHE A 233 6.61 -10.03 4.37
N ALA A 234 5.50 -9.29 4.33
CA ALA A 234 4.72 -9.14 3.12
C ALA A 234 5.27 -7.96 2.33
N ARG A 235 5.53 -8.18 1.05
CA ARG A 235 5.97 -7.15 0.10
C ARG A 235 4.94 -7.07 -1.00
N MET A 236 4.40 -5.89 -1.21
CA MET A 236 3.45 -5.61 -2.29
C MET A 236 4.10 -4.62 -3.23
N PHE A 237 3.96 -4.88 -4.52
CA PHE A 237 4.77 -4.27 -5.55
C PHE A 237 3.93 -3.53 -6.55
N HIS A 238 4.41 -2.33 -6.87
CA HIS A 238 3.96 -1.62 -8.04
C HIS A 238 5.18 -1.11 -8.82
N SER A 239 5.43 -1.73 -9.98
CA SER A 239 6.47 -1.27 -10.89
C SER A 239 5.97 -0.12 -11.74
N PHE A 240 6.79 0.90 -11.88
CA PHE A 240 6.65 1.87 -12.95
C PHE A 240 7.86 1.75 -13.85
N LYS A 241 7.64 1.42 -15.12
CA LYS A 241 8.69 1.67 -16.11
C LYS A 241 8.76 3.18 -16.27
N GLY A 242 9.81 3.81 -15.71
CA GLY A 242 10.33 5.05 -16.28
C GLY A 242 10.60 4.77 -17.75
N ARG A 243 10.09 5.65 -18.62
CA ARG A 243 10.01 5.53 -20.09
C ARG A 243 10.99 4.56 -20.73
#